data_AF-A0A1I2ESS0-F1
#
_entry.id   AF-A0A1I2ESS0-F1
#
_cell.length_a   1.000
_cell.length_b   1.000
_cell.length_c   1.000
_cell.angle_alpha   90.00
_cell.angle_beta   90.00
_cell.angle_gamma   90.00
#
_symmetry.space_group_name_H-M   'P 1'
#
loop_
_entity.id
_entity.type
_entity.pdbx_description
1 polymer ?
#
loop_
_entity_poly.entity_id
_entity_poly.type
_entity_poly.pdbx_seq_one_letter_code
_entity_poly.pdbx_strand_id
1 'polypeptide(L)'
;MKSGEWGIGNRESVPARSVSPGRMLLPDSRRAQRGFSLLEVLGALALMALLLLGVYSGVRTATRSVRSGSAAVERLDQLRSTQQFMRQELAQVQAVPQGRDQNGDSIYFTGDAQSMRFVAPLPGYLGKLGPQLQEWKLVSNGKGGSRLEVRFALLPPDGSDAKPLGEPEVLMDDVRDGHFSYRTPDLPDQAGSWQATWPDPRLLPRVVRVELKLDGLHDWPRLDAPLRIDAAAGQQMDLLRGLRRQPVTR
;
A
#
# COMPACT_ATOMS: atom_id res chain seq x y z
N MET A 1 -83.94 -13.89 65.06
CA MET A 1 -83.74 -14.45 66.42
C MET A 1 -82.87 -13.48 67.21
N LYS A 2 -83.40 -13.02 68.36
CA LYS A 2 -82.84 -12.21 69.46
C LYS A 2 -82.27 -10.82 69.13
N SER A 3 -82.74 -9.66 69.64
CA SER A 3 -83.34 -9.21 70.93
C SER A 3 -82.35 -8.36 71.75
N GLY A 4 -82.85 -7.21 72.24
CA GLY A 4 -82.23 -6.26 73.18
C GLY A 4 -82.17 -4.85 72.57
N GLU A 5 -83.19 -3.98 72.69
CA GLU A 5 -83.57 -3.19 73.90
C GLU A 5 -82.33 -2.64 74.64
N TRP A 6 -82.17 -1.34 74.95
CA TRP A 6 -83.08 -0.43 75.64
C TRP A 6 -82.76 1.04 75.34
N GLY A 7 -83.75 1.92 75.51
CA GLY A 7 -83.60 3.36 75.40
C GLY A 7 -83.48 4.11 76.73
N ILE A 8 -83.59 5.43 76.57
CA ILE A 8 -83.92 6.50 77.54
C ILE A 8 -82.74 7.13 78.30
N GLY A 9 -82.63 8.45 78.19
CA GLY A 9 -81.87 9.25 79.15
C GLY A 9 -81.51 10.66 78.68
N ASN A 10 -82.50 11.51 78.41
CA ASN A 10 -82.30 12.94 78.21
C ASN A 10 -81.92 13.60 79.56
N ARG A 11 -80.77 14.28 79.65
CA ARG A 11 -80.45 15.25 80.72
C ARG A 11 -79.70 16.45 80.12
N GLU A 12 -80.39 17.58 80.11
CA GLU A 12 -79.79 18.91 80.00
C GLU A 12 -78.97 19.22 81.25
N SER A 13 -77.83 19.92 81.10
CA SER A 13 -77.60 21.27 81.64
C SER A 13 -76.12 21.68 81.72
N VAL A 14 -75.84 22.79 81.01
CA VAL A 14 -75.06 23.99 81.43
C VAL A 14 -73.50 23.91 81.42
N PRO A 15 -72.82 25.01 80.98
CA PRO A 15 -71.51 24.92 80.35
C PRO A 15 -70.35 25.28 81.29
N ALA A 16 -69.19 24.67 81.06
CA ALA A 16 -67.93 25.10 81.66
C ALA A 16 -67.06 25.77 80.59
N ARG A 17 -66.86 27.09 80.74
CA ARG A 17 -65.84 27.85 80.03
C ARG A 17 -64.46 27.25 80.34
N SER A 18 -63.72 26.86 79.30
CA SER A 18 -62.27 26.72 79.35
C SER A 18 -61.65 27.60 78.26
N VAL A 19 -61.07 28.71 78.69
CA VAL A 19 -60.18 29.55 77.90
C VAL A 19 -58.81 28.89 77.91
N SER A 20 -58.21 28.62 76.75
CA SER A 20 -56.75 28.41 76.58
C SER A 20 -56.38 28.18 75.11
N PRO A 21 -55.12 28.41 74.71
CA PRO A 21 -54.79 29.51 73.81
C PRO A 21 -54.15 29.05 72.49
N GLY A 22 -53.87 30.02 71.61
CA GLY A 22 -52.81 29.86 70.60
C GLY A 22 -53.27 29.18 69.33
N ARG A 23 -53.89 29.96 68.45
CA ARG A 23 -53.95 29.64 67.02
C ARG A 23 -52.51 29.66 66.50
N MET A 24 -51.86 28.50 66.51
CA MET A 24 -50.56 28.27 65.89
C MET A 24 -50.72 28.53 64.39
N LEU A 25 -50.36 29.74 63.97
CA LEU A 25 -50.17 30.06 62.58
C LEU A 25 -49.05 29.14 62.09
N LEU A 26 -49.43 28.07 61.38
CA LEU A 26 -48.48 27.30 60.59
C LEU A 26 -47.72 28.31 59.72
N PRO A 27 -46.38 28.34 59.77
CA PRO A 27 -45.64 29.17 58.84
C PRO A 27 -46.04 28.73 57.44
N ASP A 28 -46.61 29.68 56.69
CA ASP A 28 -46.80 29.54 55.25
C ASP A 28 -45.44 29.11 54.71
N SER A 29 -45.37 27.86 54.25
CA SER A 29 -44.16 27.29 53.73
C SER A 29 -43.91 28.04 52.45
N ARG A 30 -43.19 29.18 52.54
CA ARG A 30 -42.64 29.87 51.40
C ARG A 30 -41.95 28.78 50.60
N ARG A 31 -42.60 28.32 49.53
CA ARG A 31 -41.95 27.55 48.50
C ARG A 31 -40.79 28.44 48.11
N ALA A 32 -39.60 28.07 48.57
CA ALA A 32 -38.39 28.68 48.10
C ALA A 32 -38.43 28.44 46.60
N GLN A 33 -38.81 29.47 45.84
CA GLN A 33 -38.57 29.50 44.42
C GLN A 33 -37.06 29.37 44.32
N ARG A 34 -36.60 28.15 44.05
CA ARG A 34 -35.23 27.88 43.67
C ARG A 34 -35.06 28.53 42.30
N GLY A 35 -34.81 29.83 42.31
CA GLY A 35 -34.36 30.55 41.13
C GLY A 35 -33.13 29.83 40.61
N PHE A 36 -33.12 29.56 39.31
CA PHE A 36 -32.03 28.85 38.64
C PHE A 36 -30.71 29.56 38.98
N SER A 37 -29.78 28.84 39.60
CA SER A 37 -28.52 29.42 40.03
C SER A 37 -27.66 29.72 38.79
N LEU A 38 -27.00 30.87 38.77
CA LEU A 38 -25.97 31.16 37.75
C LEU A 38 -24.93 30.03 37.68
N LEU A 39 -24.62 29.40 38.82
CA LEU A 39 -23.70 28.28 38.92
C LEU A 39 -24.21 27.02 38.16
N GLU A 40 -25.51 26.83 38.09
CA GLU A 40 -26.13 25.70 37.38
C GLU A 40 -26.06 25.89 35.86
N VAL A 41 -26.28 27.12 35.37
CA VAL A 41 -26.06 27.46 33.95
C VAL A 41 -24.59 27.29 33.58
N LEU A 42 -23.68 27.81 34.41
CA LEU A 42 -22.24 27.68 34.20
C LEU A 42 -21.79 26.21 34.20
N GLY A 43 -22.33 25.39 35.12
CA GLY A 43 -22.09 23.95 35.15
C GLY A 43 -22.60 23.24 33.89
N ALA A 44 -23.82 23.54 33.45
CA ALA A 44 -24.38 22.97 32.23
C ALA A 44 -23.59 23.38 30.97
N LEU A 45 -23.14 24.63 30.88
CA LEU A 45 -22.27 25.11 29.81
C LEU A 45 -20.89 24.44 29.85
N ALA A 46 -20.31 24.23 31.03
CA ALA A 46 -19.05 23.52 31.17
C ALA A 46 -19.17 22.05 30.72
N LEU A 47 -20.25 21.37 31.13
CA LEU A 47 -20.53 19.99 30.67
C LEU A 47 -20.77 19.95 29.15
N MET A 48 -21.54 20.89 28.60
CA MET A 48 -21.76 21.01 27.17
C MET A 48 -20.45 21.23 26.41
N ALA A 49 -19.58 22.12 26.90
CA ALA A 49 -18.28 22.38 26.31
C ALA A 49 -17.40 21.12 26.31
N LEU A 50 -17.40 20.34 27.40
CA LEU A 50 -16.68 19.07 27.49
C LEU A 50 -17.24 18.02 26.52
N LEU A 51 -18.57 17.92 26.38
CA LEU A 51 -19.21 17.02 25.42
C LEU A 51 -18.84 17.39 23.98
N LEU A 52 -18.93 18.67 23.61
CA LEU A 52 -18.53 19.15 22.28
C LEU A 52 -17.05 18.90 22.01
N LEU A 53 -16.18 19.09 23.00
CA LEU A 53 -14.75 18.79 22.90
C LEU A 53 -14.52 17.28 22.65
N GLY A 54 -15.24 16.42 23.36
CA GLY A 54 -15.21 14.97 23.16
C GLY A 54 -15.63 14.56 21.75
N VAL A 55 -16.76 15.10 21.26
CA VAL A 55 -17.27 14.86 19.91
C VAL A 55 -16.26 15.33 18.86
N TYR A 56 -15.75 16.56 18.99
CA TYR A 56 -14.75 17.11 18.08
C TYR A 56 -13.47 16.27 18.04
N SER A 57 -12.97 15.85 19.21
CA SER A 57 -11.81 14.99 19.32
C SER A 57 -12.03 13.62 18.66
N GLY A 58 -13.20 13.01 18.88
CA GLY A 58 -13.60 11.75 18.27
C GLY A 58 -13.64 11.85 16.74
N VAL A 59 -14.31 12.87 16.20
CA VAL A 59 -14.39 13.12 14.75
C VAL A 59 -13.01 13.38 14.15
N ARG A 60 -12.18 14.21 14.81
CA ARG A 60 -10.81 14.50 14.34
C ARG A 60 -9.94 13.26 14.34
N THR A 61 -10.09 12.38 15.32
CA THR A 61 -9.31 11.14 15.42
C THR A 61 -9.77 10.12 14.38
N ALA A 62 -11.08 9.95 14.20
CA ALA A 62 -11.64 9.07 13.17
C ALA A 62 -11.21 9.50 11.77
N THR A 63 -11.33 10.80 11.44
CA THR A 63 -10.93 11.33 10.13
C THR A 63 -9.44 11.15 9.85
N ARG A 64 -8.57 11.37 10.85
CA ARG A 64 -7.13 11.08 10.72
C ARG A 64 -6.86 9.61 10.48
N SER A 65 -7.51 8.73 11.25
CA SER A 65 -7.34 7.28 11.15
C SER A 65 -7.76 6.75 9.77
N VAL A 66 -8.89 7.24 9.23
CA VAL A 66 -9.35 6.90 7.89
C VAL A 66 -8.32 7.36 6.85
N ARG A 67 -7.84 8.61 6.92
CA ARG A 67 -6.85 9.14 5.96
C ARG A 67 -5.54 8.34 5.97
N SER A 68 -5.01 8.03 7.16
CA SER A 68 -3.79 7.22 7.26
C SER A 68 -4.01 5.78 6.80
N GLY A 69 -5.17 5.20 7.08
CA GLY A 69 -5.55 3.87 6.60
C GLY A 69 -5.64 3.82 5.08
N SER A 70 -6.32 4.78 4.45
CA SER A 70 -6.40 4.87 2.99
C SER A 70 -5.02 5.03 2.34
N ALA A 71 -4.16 5.89 2.89
CA ALA A 71 -2.80 6.07 2.37
C ALA A 71 -1.94 4.78 2.47
N ALA A 72 -2.12 4.00 3.55
CA ALA A 72 -1.43 2.72 3.69
C ALA A 72 -1.92 1.68 2.67
N VAL A 73 -3.23 1.61 2.43
CA VAL A 73 -3.83 0.71 1.42
C VAL A 73 -3.34 1.06 0.02
N GLU A 74 -3.39 2.34 -0.36
CA GLU A 74 -2.90 2.81 -1.66
C GLU A 74 -1.43 2.42 -1.89
N ARG A 75 -0.58 2.56 -0.86
CA ARG A 75 0.84 2.19 -0.96
C ARG A 75 1.05 0.69 -1.14
N LEU A 76 0.23 -0.13 -0.49
CA LEU A 76 0.25 -1.59 -0.65
C LEU A 76 -0.25 -2.02 -2.04
N ASP A 77 -1.30 -1.36 -2.54
CA ASP A 77 -1.83 -1.62 -3.88
C ASP A 77 -0.83 -1.22 -4.96
N GLN A 78 -0.14 -0.08 -4.80
CA GLN A 78 0.97 0.31 -5.66
C GLN A 78 2.09 -0.76 -5.64
N LEU A 79 2.54 -1.19 -4.46
CA LEU A 79 3.57 -2.23 -4.33
C LEU A 79 3.16 -3.52 -5.03
N ARG A 80 1.94 -4.01 -4.78
CA ARG A 80 1.42 -5.23 -5.40
C ARG A 80 1.32 -5.10 -6.92
N SER A 81 0.80 -3.98 -7.40
CA SER A 81 0.64 -3.70 -8.84
C SER A 81 1.99 -3.65 -9.53
N THR A 82 2.97 -2.97 -8.93
CA THR A 82 4.34 -2.91 -9.45
C THR A 82 4.97 -4.30 -9.52
N GLN A 83 4.84 -5.13 -8.48
CA GLN A 83 5.38 -6.49 -8.53
C GLN A 83 4.73 -7.35 -9.62
N GLN A 84 3.41 -7.25 -9.77
CA GLN A 84 2.68 -7.99 -10.78
C GLN A 84 3.11 -7.55 -12.18
N PHE A 85 3.15 -6.24 -12.42
CA PHE A 85 3.64 -5.66 -13.67
C PHE A 85 5.05 -6.17 -13.99
N MET A 86 5.98 -6.04 -13.05
CA MET A 86 7.37 -6.44 -13.27
C MET A 86 7.50 -7.93 -13.61
N ARG A 87 6.75 -8.79 -12.90
CA ARG A 87 6.74 -10.23 -13.15
C ARG A 87 6.17 -10.55 -14.54
N GLN A 88 5.11 -9.86 -14.95
CA GLN A 88 4.45 -10.07 -16.24
C GLN A 88 5.32 -9.60 -17.40
N GLU A 89 5.99 -8.46 -17.27
CA GLU A 89 6.89 -7.93 -18.30
C GLU A 89 8.15 -8.79 -18.44
N LEU A 90 8.80 -9.17 -17.33
CA LEU A 90 9.98 -10.03 -17.36
C LEU A 90 9.67 -11.44 -17.92
N ALA A 91 8.46 -11.93 -17.72
CA ALA A 91 8.03 -13.20 -18.30
C ALA A 91 7.82 -13.13 -19.82
N GLN A 92 7.74 -11.92 -20.40
CA GLN A 92 7.54 -11.69 -21.84
C GLN A 92 8.81 -11.24 -22.56
N VAL A 93 9.97 -11.28 -21.89
CA VAL A 93 11.26 -10.99 -22.54
C VAL A 93 11.47 -11.94 -23.72
N GLN A 94 11.88 -11.38 -24.85
CA GLN A 94 12.12 -12.11 -26.08
C GLN A 94 13.60 -12.07 -26.44
N ALA A 95 14.08 -13.15 -27.06
CA ALA A 95 15.43 -13.21 -27.62
C ALA A 95 15.46 -12.49 -28.98
N VAL A 96 15.18 -11.19 -28.97
CA VAL A 96 15.35 -10.29 -30.11
C VAL A 96 16.62 -9.46 -29.85
N PRO A 97 17.54 -9.35 -30.82
CA PRO A 97 18.73 -8.52 -30.63
C PRO A 97 18.35 -7.05 -30.39
N GLN A 98 18.87 -6.47 -29.32
CA GLN A 98 18.79 -5.03 -29.01
C GLN A 98 19.95 -4.22 -29.59
N GLY A 99 20.90 -4.88 -30.27
CA GLY A 99 22.08 -4.28 -30.87
C GLY A 99 23.15 -5.33 -31.17
N ARG A 100 24.35 -4.86 -31.49
CA ARG A 100 25.54 -5.68 -31.68
C ARG A 100 26.70 -5.15 -30.84
N ASP A 101 27.58 -6.04 -30.40
CA ASP A 101 28.82 -5.66 -29.73
C ASP A 101 29.90 -5.24 -30.73
N GLN A 102 31.11 -4.92 -30.24
CA GLN A 102 32.24 -4.49 -31.07
C GLN A 102 32.72 -5.58 -32.04
N ASN A 103 32.42 -6.84 -31.77
CA ASN A 103 32.77 -7.99 -32.61
C ASN A 103 31.66 -8.34 -33.61
N GLY A 104 30.53 -7.62 -33.58
CA GLY A 104 29.35 -7.89 -34.40
C GLY A 104 28.42 -8.97 -33.83
N ASP A 105 28.67 -9.49 -32.63
CA ASP A 105 27.81 -10.46 -31.96
C ASP A 105 26.50 -9.78 -31.52
N SER A 106 25.36 -10.46 -31.69
CA SER A 106 24.05 -9.95 -31.24
C SER A 106 23.96 -9.85 -29.72
N ILE A 107 23.52 -8.69 -29.23
CA ILE A 107 23.22 -8.43 -27.83
C ILE A 107 21.74 -8.67 -27.62
N TYR A 108 21.37 -9.53 -26.67
CA TYR A 108 19.97 -9.83 -26.32
C TYR A 108 19.60 -9.26 -24.95
N PHE A 109 20.53 -9.26 -23.99
CA PHE A 109 20.31 -8.74 -22.64
C PHE A 109 21.56 -8.03 -22.12
N THR A 110 21.39 -6.92 -21.42
CA THR A 110 22.47 -6.30 -20.64
C THR A 110 21.93 -5.94 -19.27
N GLY A 111 22.72 -6.11 -18.22
CA GLY A 111 22.31 -5.66 -16.90
C GLY A 111 23.42 -5.69 -15.86
N ASP A 112 23.32 -4.79 -14.91
CA ASP A 112 24.13 -4.67 -13.70
C ASP A 112 23.21 -4.51 -12.48
N ALA A 113 23.80 -4.18 -11.32
CA ALA A 113 23.04 -4.03 -10.09
C ALA A 113 22.02 -2.89 -10.12
N GLN A 114 22.13 -1.90 -11.03
CA GLN A 114 21.32 -0.68 -11.05
C GLN A 114 20.45 -0.56 -12.31
N SER A 115 20.72 -1.34 -13.35
CA SER A 115 19.96 -1.29 -14.58
C SER A 115 19.89 -2.63 -15.30
N MET A 116 18.84 -2.81 -16.09
CA MET A 116 18.76 -3.87 -17.09
C MET A 116 18.08 -3.38 -18.35
N ARG A 117 18.44 -3.98 -19.48
CA ARG A 117 17.94 -3.62 -20.80
C ARG A 117 17.69 -4.87 -21.62
N PHE A 118 16.50 -4.97 -22.21
CA PHE A 118 16.01 -6.16 -22.92
C PHE A 118 14.90 -5.78 -23.91
N VAL A 119 14.50 -6.74 -24.75
CA VAL A 119 13.39 -6.57 -25.68
C VAL A 119 12.17 -7.34 -25.19
N ALA A 120 11.01 -6.69 -25.15
CA ALA A 120 9.73 -7.29 -24.78
C ALA A 120 8.58 -6.56 -25.50
N PRO A 121 7.39 -7.18 -25.66
CA PRO A 121 6.21 -6.48 -26.13
C PRO A 121 5.95 -5.20 -25.33
N LEU A 122 5.46 -4.15 -25.99
CA LEU A 122 4.97 -2.99 -25.25
C LEU A 122 3.73 -3.37 -24.45
N PRO A 123 3.56 -2.82 -23.24
CA PRO A 123 2.30 -2.86 -22.55
C PRO A 123 1.15 -2.37 -23.43
N GLY A 124 -0.05 -2.96 -23.28
CA GLY A 124 -1.17 -2.73 -24.20
C GLY A 124 -1.60 -1.27 -24.35
N TYR A 125 -1.28 -0.39 -23.41
CA TYR A 125 -1.55 1.05 -23.48
C TYR A 125 -0.58 1.82 -24.39
N LEU A 126 0.62 1.31 -24.66
CA LEU A 126 1.64 1.92 -25.53
C LEU A 126 1.56 1.45 -26.99
N GLY A 127 0.57 0.62 -27.33
CA GLY A 127 0.23 0.28 -28.71
C GLY A 127 0.79 -1.06 -29.22
N LYS A 128 0.67 -1.26 -30.54
CA LYS A 128 0.91 -2.56 -31.22
C LYS A 128 2.22 -2.58 -32.02
N LEU A 129 3.24 -1.84 -31.60
CA LEU A 129 4.52 -1.73 -32.32
C LEU A 129 5.36 -3.01 -32.28
N GLY A 130 4.81 -4.11 -31.78
CA GLY A 130 5.54 -5.35 -31.56
C GLY A 130 6.53 -5.23 -30.40
N PRO A 131 7.55 -6.10 -30.36
CA PRO A 131 8.58 -6.08 -29.34
C PRO A 131 9.45 -4.83 -29.46
N GLN A 132 9.66 -4.15 -28.34
CA GLN A 132 10.41 -2.89 -28.26
C GLN A 132 11.44 -2.96 -27.15
N LEU A 133 12.37 -2.01 -27.16
CA LEU A 133 13.42 -1.94 -26.15
C LEU A 133 12.84 -1.42 -24.84
N GLN A 134 13.10 -2.13 -23.75
CA GLN A 134 12.80 -1.70 -22.40
C GLN A 134 14.08 -1.57 -21.59
N GLU A 135 14.18 -0.50 -20.81
CA GLU A 135 15.30 -0.27 -19.90
C GLU A 135 14.77 0.08 -18.52
N TRP A 136 15.10 -0.74 -17.53
CA TRP A 136 14.67 -0.55 -16.15
C TRP A 136 15.87 -0.08 -15.34
N LYS A 137 15.68 0.96 -14.53
CA LYS A 137 16.77 1.62 -13.80
C LYS A 137 16.37 2.03 -12.39
N LEU A 138 17.32 1.92 -11.47
CA LEU A 138 17.30 2.63 -10.21
C LEU A 138 18.00 3.98 -10.42
N VAL A 139 17.28 5.08 -10.22
CA VAL A 139 17.79 6.44 -10.38
C VAL A 139 17.51 7.27 -9.13
N SER A 140 18.32 8.28 -8.88
CA SER A 140 18.09 9.23 -7.78
C SER A 140 16.73 9.92 -7.95
N ASN A 141 15.97 10.04 -6.85
CA ASN A 141 14.69 10.76 -6.84
C ASN A 141 14.85 12.26 -6.50
N GLY A 142 16.09 12.73 -6.32
CA GLY A 142 16.39 14.13 -5.98
C GLY A 142 16.08 14.53 -4.53
N LYS A 143 15.60 13.59 -3.69
CA LYS A 143 15.21 13.83 -2.29
C LYS A 143 16.07 13.05 -1.28
N GLY A 144 17.22 12.54 -1.72
CA GLY A 144 18.10 11.70 -0.90
C GLY A 144 17.78 10.20 -0.94
N GLY A 145 16.86 9.77 -1.80
CA GLY A 145 16.59 8.37 -2.10
C GLY A 145 16.66 8.07 -3.60
N SER A 146 16.18 6.89 -3.99
CA SER A 146 16.07 6.45 -5.37
C SER A 146 14.63 6.12 -5.75
N ARG A 147 14.39 5.94 -7.04
CA ARG A 147 13.16 5.40 -7.61
C ARG A 147 13.51 4.37 -8.67
N LEU A 148 12.65 3.36 -8.81
CA LEU A 148 12.67 2.42 -9.91
C LEU A 148 11.81 2.97 -11.05
N GLU A 149 12.40 3.10 -12.23
CA GLU A 149 11.72 3.55 -13.45
C GLU A 149 11.93 2.57 -14.60
N VAL A 150 10.97 2.57 -15.54
CA VAL A 150 11.05 1.90 -16.84
C VAL A 150 11.01 2.94 -17.95
N ARG A 151 11.92 2.80 -18.91
CA ARG A 151 11.93 3.57 -20.15
C ARG A 151 11.68 2.63 -21.32
N PHE A 152 10.74 3.03 -22.18
CA PHE A 152 10.46 2.35 -23.44
C PHE A 152 11.14 3.08 -24.60
N ALA A 153 11.65 2.34 -25.57
CA ALA A 153 12.27 2.92 -26.76
C ALA A 153 11.98 2.07 -28.01
N LEU A 154 11.86 2.74 -29.15
CA LEU A 154 11.78 2.09 -30.45
C LEU A 154 13.07 1.30 -30.69
N LEU A 155 12.91 0.01 -30.98
CA LEU A 155 13.94 -0.88 -31.46
C LEU A 155 14.06 -0.73 -32.98
N PRO A 156 15.13 -0.12 -33.49
CA PRO A 156 15.24 0.14 -34.91
C PRO A 156 15.73 -1.12 -35.65
N PRO A 157 15.16 -1.44 -36.83
CA PRO A 157 15.45 -2.68 -37.55
C PRO A 157 16.87 -2.70 -38.17
N ASP A 158 17.48 -1.52 -38.34
CA ASP A 158 18.81 -1.34 -38.92
C ASP A 158 19.93 -1.39 -37.86
N GLY A 159 19.59 -1.52 -36.59
CA GLY A 159 20.56 -1.53 -35.48
C GLY A 159 21.11 -0.15 -35.12
N SER A 160 20.48 0.93 -35.58
CA SER A 160 20.77 2.30 -35.13
C SER A 160 20.39 2.52 -33.66
N ASP A 161 20.63 3.72 -33.12
CA ASP A 161 20.32 4.02 -31.73
C ASP A 161 18.81 4.02 -31.46
N ALA A 162 18.43 3.37 -30.37
CA ALA A 162 17.04 3.28 -29.94
C ALA A 162 16.49 4.66 -29.55
N LYS A 163 15.27 4.97 -30.00
CA LYS A 163 14.62 6.26 -29.77
C LYS A 163 13.59 6.17 -28.66
N PRO A 164 13.67 6.97 -27.58
CA PRO A 164 12.70 6.92 -26.48
C PRO A 164 11.25 7.11 -26.95
N LEU A 165 10.33 6.32 -26.39
CA LEU A 165 8.89 6.41 -26.57
C LEU A 165 8.26 7.21 -25.43
N GLY A 166 8.73 8.44 -25.25
CA GLY A 166 8.32 9.33 -24.16
C GLY A 166 9.25 9.30 -22.94
N GLU A 167 8.74 9.83 -21.83
CA GLU A 167 9.45 9.92 -20.55
C GLU A 167 9.46 8.58 -19.81
N PRO A 168 10.45 8.31 -18.95
CA PRO A 168 10.44 7.14 -18.07
C PRO A 168 9.23 7.13 -17.14
N GLU A 169 8.63 5.96 -16.95
CA GLU A 169 7.53 5.74 -16.02
C GLU A 169 8.07 5.25 -14.67
N VAL A 170 7.62 5.88 -13.59
CA VAL A 170 8.03 5.51 -12.22
C VAL A 170 7.20 4.32 -11.74
N LEU A 171 7.87 3.19 -11.54
CA LEU A 171 7.27 1.96 -11.03
C LEU A 171 7.20 1.96 -9.50
N MET A 172 8.23 2.49 -8.84
CA MET A 172 8.29 2.59 -7.38
C MET A 172 9.17 3.77 -6.97
N ASP A 173 8.61 4.69 -6.19
CA ASP A 173 9.38 5.80 -5.58
C ASP A 173 9.74 5.48 -4.12
N ASP A 174 10.56 6.34 -3.50
CA ASP A 174 11.03 6.26 -2.12
C ASP A 174 11.76 4.93 -1.80
N VAL A 175 12.67 4.55 -2.70
CA VAL A 175 13.58 3.41 -2.54
C VAL A 175 14.86 3.88 -1.84
N ARG A 176 15.11 3.37 -0.64
CA ARG A 176 16.32 3.66 0.14
C ARG A 176 17.55 2.95 -0.41
N ASP A 177 17.36 1.70 -0.83
CA ASP A 177 18.41 0.81 -1.34
C ASP A 177 17.76 -0.21 -2.27
N GLY A 178 18.45 -0.64 -3.31
CA GLY A 178 17.90 -1.60 -4.24
C GLY A 178 18.92 -2.09 -5.24
N HIS A 179 18.72 -3.31 -5.73
CA HIS A 179 19.55 -3.86 -6.78
C HIS A 179 18.86 -4.95 -7.59
N PHE A 180 19.41 -5.18 -8.78
CA PHE A 180 19.12 -6.32 -9.62
C PHE A 180 20.19 -7.38 -9.46
N SER A 181 19.79 -8.65 -9.58
CA SER A 181 20.73 -9.76 -9.76
C SER A 181 20.19 -10.79 -10.73
N TYR A 182 21.10 -11.55 -11.33
CA TYR A 182 20.81 -12.39 -12.50
C TYR A 182 21.28 -13.81 -12.23
N ARG A 183 20.41 -14.78 -12.49
CA ARG A 183 20.76 -16.20 -12.40
C ARG A 183 21.12 -16.76 -13.76
N THR A 184 22.32 -17.33 -13.86
CA THR A 184 22.77 -18.05 -15.04
C THR A 184 21.96 -19.34 -15.26
N PRO A 185 21.88 -19.84 -16.51
CA PRO A 185 21.32 -21.17 -16.77
C PRO A 185 22.11 -22.26 -16.04
N ASP A 186 21.40 -23.30 -15.60
CA ASP A 186 22.04 -24.54 -15.16
C ASP A 186 22.78 -25.20 -16.33
N LEU A 187 23.98 -25.69 -16.07
CA LEU A 187 24.74 -26.59 -16.92
C LEU A 187 24.56 -28.03 -16.41
N PRO A 188 24.79 -29.07 -17.24
CA PRO A 188 24.57 -30.46 -16.84
C PRO A 188 25.20 -30.84 -15.49
N ASP A 189 26.41 -30.33 -15.21
CA ASP A 189 27.16 -30.65 -14.00
C ASP A 189 27.30 -29.46 -13.03
N GLN A 190 26.63 -28.34 -13.29
CA GLN A 190 26.79 -27.12 -12.50
C GLN A 190 25.51 -26.28 -12.43
N ALA A 191 25.00 -26.08 -11.22
CA ALA A 191 23.87 -25.19 -10.99
C ALA A 191 24.22 -23.73 -11.31
N GLY A 192 23.28 -23.02 -11.90
CA GLY A 192 23.41 -21.61 -12.24
C GLY A 192 23.60 -20.74 -11.00
N SER A 193 24.62 -19.88 -11.03
CA SER A 193 24.96 -18.92 -9.99
C SER A 193 24.25 -17.58 -10.17
N TRP A 194 24.04 -16.88 -9.05
CA TRP A 194 23.58 -15.49 -9.01
C TRP A 194 24.76 -14.53 -9.21
N GLN A 195 24.55 -13.52 -10.04
CA GLN A 195 25.56 -12.51 -10.37
C GLN A 195 24.93 -11.12 -10.31
N ALA A 196 25.68 -10.14 -9.81
CA ALA A 196 25.24 -8.73 -9.80
C ALA A 196 25.31 -8.08 -11.18
N THR A 197 26.20 -8.56 -12.04
CA THR A 197 26.34 -8.12 -13.43
C THR A 197 26.14 -9.31 -14.35
N TRP A 198 25.39 -9.11 -15.43
CA TRP A 198 25.15 -10.17 -16.41
C TRP A 198 26.39 -10.39 -17.28
N PRO A 199 26.98 -11.61 -17.29
CA PRO A 199 28.31 -11.81 -17.86
C PRO A 199 28.32 -12.01 -19.39
N ASP A 200 27.25 -12.53 -19.99
CA ASP A 200 27.21 -12.81 -21.44
C ASP A 200 25.99 -12.14 -22.09
N PRO A 201 26.18 -10.98 -22.75
CA PRO A 201 25.08 -10.24 -23.34
C PRO A 201 24.36 -10.96 -24.49
N ARG A 202 24.96 -12.04 -25.02
CA ARG A 202 24.37 -12.86 -26.08
C ARG A 202 23.36 -13.87 -25.55
N LEU A 203 23.25 -14.00 -24.22
CA LEU A 203 22.34 -14.91 -23.56
C LEU A 203 21.33 -14.14 -22.72
N LEU A 204 20.17 -14.75 -22.48
CA LEU A 204 19.19 -14.27 -21.49
C LEU A 204 19.47 -14.92 -20.12
N PRO A 205 19.30 -14.18 -19.01
CA PRO A 205 19.29 -14.79 -17.68
C PRO A 205 18.07 -15.70 -17.53
N ARG A 206 18.17 -16.76 -16.72
CA ARG A 206 17.01 -17.63 -16.44
C ARG A 206 16.03 -16.96 -15.48
N VAL A 207 16.57 -16.25 -14.50
CA VAL A 207 15.80 -15.55 -13.48
C VAL A 207 16.46 -14.20 -13.24
N VAL A 208 15.64 -13.14 -13.21
CA VAL A 208 16.02 -11.84 -12.68
C VAL A 208 15.45 -11.74 -11.28
N ARG A 209 16.27 -11.29 -10.34
CA ARG A 209 15.82 -10.92 -9.00
C ARG A 209 15.86 -9.42 -8.85
N VAL A 210 14.80 -8.88 -8.25
CA VAL A 210 14.70 -7.48 -7.84
C VAL A 210 14.50 -7.41 -6.34
N GLU A 211 15.44 -6.74 -5.67
CA GLU A 211 15.42 -6.50 -4.24
C GLU A 211 15.43 -4.99 -4.01
N LEU A 212 14.38 -4.48 -3.34
CA LEU A 212 14.26 -3.08 -2.96
C LEU A 212 14.11 -2.99 -1.43
N LYS A 213 14.55 -1.88 -0.86
CA LYS A 213 14.23 -1.45 0.52
C LYS A 213 13.51 -0.12 0.40
N LEU A 214 12.26 -0.09 0.81
CA LEU A 214 11.41 1.10 0.72
C LEU A 214 11.53 1.94 1.99
N ASP A 215 11.28 3.23 1.87
CA ASP A 215 11.00 4.09 3.02
C ASP A 215 9.56 3.88 3.53
N GLY A 216 9.42 3.59 4.82
CA GLY A 216 8.13 3.32 5.47
C GLY A 216 8.04 1.95 6.15
N LEU A 217 6.82 1.52 6.46
CA LEU A 217 6.51 0.29 7.22
C LEU A 217 6.38 -0.98 6.36
N HIS A 218 6.38 -0.86 5.04
CA HIS A 218 6.11 -2.00 4.15
C HIS A 218 7.41 -2.50 3.52
N ASP A 219 7.76 -3.75 3.83
CA ASP A 219 8.87 -4.44 3.18
C ASP A 219 8.51 -4.79 1.74
N TRP A 220 9.48 -4.70 0.84
CA TRP A 220 9.37 -5.22 -0.51
C TRP A 220 9.56 -6.75 -0.49
N PRO A 221 8.55 -7.55 -0.87
CA PRO A 221 8.75 -8.98 -1.05
C PRO A 221 9.79 -9.26 -2.12
N ARG A 222 10.72 -10.17 -1.87
CA ARG A 222 11.71 -10.59 -2.88
C ARG A 222 11.00 -11.02 -4.17
N LEU A 223 11.34 -10.33 -5.27
CA LEU A 223 10.81 -10.61 -6.60
C LEU A 223 11.82 -11.43 -7.39
N ASP A 224 11.62 -12.74 -7.47
CA ASP A 224 12.30 -13.60 -8.45
C ASP A 224 11.37 -13.81 -9.65
N ALA A 225 11.79 -13.33 -10.83
CA ALA A 225 11.02 -13.39 -12.06
C ALA A 225 11.77 -14.22 -13.12
N PRO A 226 11.23 -15.40 -13.52
CA PRO A 226 11.84 -16.19 -14.59
C PRO A 226 11.59 -15.53 -15.94
N LEU A 227 12.62 -15.50 -16.79
CA LEU A 227 12.47 -15.10 -18.19
C LEU A 227 12.07 -16.33 -18.99
N ARG A 228 10.95 -16.25 -19.70
CA ARG A 228 10.49 -17.35 -20.55
C ARG A 228 11.13 -17.19 -21.91
N ILE A 229 12.13 -18.02 -22.19
CA ILE A 229 12.69 -18.10 -23.54
C ILE A 229 11.64 -18.76 -24.44
N ASP A 230 11.23 -18.06 -25.50
CA ASP A 230 10.35 -18.63 -26.51
C ASP A 230 11.02 -19.85 -27.16
N ALA A 231 10.29 -20.94 -27.40
CA ALA A 231 10.87 -22.25 -27.71
C ALA A 231 11.76 -22.23 -28.97
N ALA A 232 11.39 -21.42 -29.97
CA ALA A 232 12.17 -21.22 -31.19
C ALA A 232 13.51 -20.51 -30.94
N ALA A 233 13.54 -19.57 -30.00
CA ALA A 233 14.76 -18.87 -29.60
C ALA A 233 15.68 -19.75 -28.76
N GLY A 234 15.12 -20.59 -27.89
CA GLY A 234 15.89 -21.56 -27.09
C GLY A 234 16.68 -22.53 -27.98
N GLN A 235 16.06 -22.99 -29.06
CA GLN A 235 16.68 -23.91 -30.02
C GLN A 235 17.83 -23.25 -30.80
N GLN A 236 17.65 -22.01 -31.28
CA GLN A 236 18.71 -21.24 -31.94
C GLN A 236 19.89 -20.95 -30.98
N MET A 237 19.62 -20.61 -29.72
CA MET A 237 20.64 -20.34 -28.72
C MET A 237 21.43 -21.58 -28.30
N ASP A 238 20.76 -22.74 -28.16
CA ASP A 238 21.45 -24.00 -27.87
C ASP A 238 22.31 -24.46 -29.06
N LEU A 239 21.89 -24.19 -30.30
CA LEU A 239 22.73 -24.40 -31.49
C LEU A 239 23.98 -23.52 -31.49
N LEU A 240 23.85 -22.22 -31.18
CA LEU A 240 25.00 -21.31 -31.03
C LEU A 240 25.95 -21.75 -29.91
N ARG A 241 25.41 -22.30 -28.82
CA ARG A 241 26.20 -22.86 -27.72
C ARG A 241 26.92 -24.15 -28.14
N GLY A 242 26.26 -25.02 -28.90
CA GLY A 242 26.83 -26.26 -29.43
C GLY A 242 28.01 -26.04 -30.38
N LEU A 243 27.92 -25.03 -31.25
CA LEU A 243 28.99 -24.68 -32.20
C LEU A 243 30.28 -24.20 -31.52
N ARG A 244 30.19 -23.56 -30.34
CA ARG A 244 31.38 -23.17 -29.56
C ARG A 244 32.06 -24.32 -28.82
N ARG A 245 31.37 -25.46 -28.66
CA ARG A 245 31.89 -26.61 -27.90
C ARG A 245 32.68 -27.60 -28.75
N GLN A 246 32.84 -27.38 -30.06
CA GLN A 246 33.72 -28.21 -30.87
C GLN A 246 35.17 -27.71 -30.74
N PRO A 247 36.06 -28.39 -29.98
CA PRO A 247 37.48 -28.20 -30.19
C PRO A 247 37.80 -28.68 -31.60
N VAL A 248 38.49 -27.83 -32.36
CA VAL A 248 39.14 -28.25 -33.61
C VAL A 248 40.26 -29.22 -33.20
N THR A 249 39.92 -30.50 -33.09
CA THR A 249 40.92 -31.57 -32.99
C THR A 249 41.67 -31.59 -34.31
N ARG A 250 42.96 -31.27 -34.24
CA ARG A 250 43.91 -31.32 -35.36
C ARG A 250 44.46 -32.74 -35.50
#